data_AF-A0A528E348-F1
#
_entry.id   AF-A0A528E348-F1
#
_cell.length_a   1.000
_cell.length_b   1.000
_cell.length_c   1.000
_cell.angle_alpha   90.00
_cell.angle_beta   90.00
_cell.angle_gamma   90.00
#
_symmetry.space_group_name_H-M   'P 1'
#
loop_
_entity.id
_entity.type
_entity.pdbx_description
1 polymer ?
#
loop_
_entity_poly.entity_id
_entity_poly.type
_entity_poly.pdbx_seq_one_letter_code
_entity_poly.pdbx_strand_id
1 'polypeptide(L)'
;MSYPFKPNPKLDLTLERFLDAPRELLWRAWTRPEHVKQWFTPKPWIITDCEIDLRPGGLFRTRMQSPDGRQVNDRHCCYLEIVPNERLVWTDALLPGYRPSGEAFITAVIALMPEGKGTRYTATAIHRDEATRDSHEEMGFFDGWGTVADQLAEYAKTI
;
A
#
# COMPACT_ATOMS: atom_id res chain seq x y z
N MET A 1 -14.20 -13.87 -2.80
CA MET A 1 -13.19 -14.21 -1.79
C MET A 1 -13.56 -13.61 -0.45
N SER A 2 -13.36 -14.32 0.66
CA SER A 2 -13.43 -13.71 1.99
C SER A 2 -12.13 -12.94 2.26
N TYR A 3 -12.22 -11.85 3.03
CA TYR A 3 -11.06 -11.16 3.57
C TYR A 3 -10.15 -12.18 4.29
N PRO A 4 -8.82 -12.19 4.04
CA PRO A 4 -7.96 -13.34 4.36
C PRO A 4 -7.81 -13.64 5.85
N PHE A 5 -8.11 -12.68 6.72
CA PHE A 5 -8.09 -12.84 8.16
C PHE A 5 -9.05 -11.83 8.80
N LYS A 6 -9.29 -11.95 10.11
CA LYS A 6 -10.01 -10.93 10.87
C LYS A 6 -9.01 -9.93 11.45
N PRO A 7 -9.05 -8.64 11.08
CA PRO A 7 -8.17 -7.63 11.68
C PRO A 7 -8.27 -7.63 13.21
N ASN A 8 -7.13 -7.48 13.87
CA ASN A 8 -7.02 -7.26 15.29
C ASN A 8 -6.90 -5.75 15.54
N PRO A 9 -7.93 -5.04 16.04
CA PRO A 9 -7.90 -3.59 16.19
C PRO A 9 -6.82 -3.05 17.13
N LYS A 10 -6.26 -3.92 17.99
CA LYS A 10 -5.11 -3.59 18.85
C LYS A 10 -3.79 -3.51 18.09
N LEU A 11 -3.66 -4.23 16.98
CA LEU A 11 -2.41 -4.36 16.21
C LEU A 11 -2.55 -3.83 14.79
N ASP A 12 -3.78 -3.65 14.30
CA ASP A 12 -4.06 -3.40 12.91
C ASP A 12 -4.84 -2.10 12.75
N LEU A 13 -4.43 -1.27 11.78
CA LEU A 13 -5.22 -0.14 11.29
C LEU A 13 -5.82 -0.54 9.94
N THR A 14 -7.14 -0.34 9.77
CA THR A 14 -7.85 -0.73 8.54
C THR A 14 -8.65 0.43 7.98
N LEU A 15 -8.38 0.76 6.73
CA LEU A 15 -9.15 1.71 5.93
C LEU A 15 -10.01 0.93 4.92
N GLU A 16 -11.31 1.19 4.90
CA GLU A 16 -12.22 0.71 3.85
C GLU A 16 -12.82 1.89 3.08
N ARG A 17 -12.81 1.81 1.75
CA ARG A 17 -13.37 2.83 0.84
C ARG A 17 -14.02 2.16 -0.37
N PHE A 18 -15.12 2.74 -0.83
CA PHE A 18 -15.63 2.46 -2.17
C PHE A 18 -14.90 3.36 -3.17
N LEU A 19 -14.26 2.77 -4.18
CA LEU A 19 -13.61 3.48 -5.27
C LEU A 19 -14.41 3.25 -6.56
N ASP A 20 -14.81 4.34 -7.22
CA ASP A 20 -15.53 4.31 -8.51
C ASP A 20 -14.58 4.02 -9.68
N ALA A 21 -13.97 2.84 -9.64
CA ALA A 21 -13.07 2.31 -10.66
C ALA A 21 -13.12 0.77 -10.68
N PRO A 22 -13.01 0.14 -11.88
CA PRO A 22 -12.83 -1.31 -11.98
C PRO A 22 -11.57 -1.78 -11.26
N ARG A 23 -11.66 -2.93 -10.58
CA ARG A 23 -10.54 -3.50 -9.80
C ARG A 23 -9.31 -3.78 -10.67
N GLU A 24 -9.49 -4.05 -11.96
CA GLU A 24 -8.40 -4.30 -12.91
C GLU A 24 -7.54 -3.04 -13.12
N LEU A 25 -8.15 -1.85 -13.11
CA LEU A 25 -7.42 -0.58 -13.18
C LEU A 25 -6.70 -0.27 -11.87
N LEU A 26 -7.36 -0.51 -10.73
CA LEU A 26 -6.75 -0.36 -9.41
C LEU A 26 -5.55 -1.32 -9.24
N TRP A 27 -5.70 -2.57 -9.68
CA TRP A 27 -4.64 -3.56 -9.68
C TRP A 27 -3.46 -3.11 -10.55
N ARG A 28 -3.74 -2.66 -11.77
CA ARG A 28 -2.72 -2.10 -12.67
C ARG A 28 -2.00 -0.91 -12.05
N ALA A 29 -2.74 -0.03 -11.36
CA ALA A 29 -2.18 1.13 -10.68
C ALA A 29 -1.25 0.78 -9.50
N TRP A 30 -1.51 -0.34 -8.83
CA TRP A 30 -0.69 -0.86 -7.73
C TRP A 30 0.54 -1.66 -8.17
N THR A 31 0.47 -2.30 -9.34
CA THR A 31 1.42 -3.36 -9.71
C THR A 31 2.40 -2.98 -10.82
N ARG A 32 2.26 -1.77 -11.38
CA ARG A 32 3.21 -1.25 -12.38
C ARG A 32 3.93 -0.01 -11.87
N PRO A 33 5.27 0.04 -11.93
CA PRO A 33 6.05 1.16 -11.40
C PRO A 33 5.65 2.53 -11.95
N GLU A 34 5.33 2.63 -13.24
CA GLU A 34 4.94 3.89 -13.88
C GLU A 34 3.66 4.48 -13.28
N HIS A 35 2.77 3.62 -12.77
CA HIS A 35 1.48 4.01 -12.20
C HIS A 35 1.58 4.30 -10.70
N VAL A 36 2.29 3.47 -9.93
CA VAL A 36 2.49 3.68 -8.47
C VAL A 36 3.04 5.08 -8.19
N LYS A 37 3.97 5.55 -9.04
CA LYS A 37 4.59 6.88 -8.92
C LYS A 37 3.62 8.06 -8.93
N GLN A 38 2.40 7.87 -9.46
CA GLN A 38 1.46 8.97 -9.67
C GLN A 38 0.55 9.26 -8.47
N TRP A 39 0.44 8.32 -7.52
CA TRP A 39 -0.61 8.40 -6.49
C TRP A 39 -0.19 7.89 -5.10
N PHE A 40 0.83 7.03 -4.97
CA PHE A 40 1.13 6.29 -3.74
C PHE A 40 1.83 7.11 -2.63
N THR A 41 1.85 8.44 -2.76
CA THR A 41 2.23 9.35 -1.68
C THR A 41 1.30 10.56 -1.67
N PRO A 42 0.93 11.09 -0.50
CA PRO A 42 0.13 12.32 -0.43
C PRO A 42 0.88 13.48 -1.07
N LYS A 43 0.24 14.22 -1.99
CA LYS A 43 0.79 15.48 -2.48
C LYS A 43 1.02 16.45 -1.29
N PRO A 44 2.09 17.26 -1.28
CA PRO A 44 3.02 17.50 -2.38
C PRO A 44 4.28 16.61 -2.41
N TRP A 45 4.33 15.54 -1.60
CA TRP A 45 5.39 14.54 -1.75
C TRP A 45 5.29 13.83 -3.10
N ILE A 46 6.40 13.28 -3.57
CA ILE A 46 6.46 12.56 -4.85
C ILE A 46 7.23 11.25 -4.71
N ILE A 47 6.94 10.28 -5.58
CA ILE A 47 7.77 9.10 -5.76
C ILE A 47 8.66 9.35 -6.98
N THR A 48 9.95 9.56 -6.73
CA THR A 48 10.95 9.83 -7.76
C THR A 48 11.35 8.58 -8.53
N ASP A 49 11.31 7.42 -7.87
CA ASP A 49 11.64 6.15 -8.49
C ASP A 49 10.86 4.99 -7.84
N CYS A 50 10.62 3.94 -8.62
CA CYS A 50 9.89 2.76 -8.19
C CYS A 50 10.36 1.53 -8.96
N GLU A 51 10.61 0.44 -8.24
CA GLU A 51 10.95 -0.87 -8.82
C GLU A 51 10.02 -1.94 -8.25
N ILE A 52 9.52 -2.81 -9.11
CA ILE A 52 8.58 -3.88 -8.77
C ILE A 52 9.04 -5.18 -9.43
N ASP A 53 9.26 -6.21 -8.61
CA ASP A 53 9.34 -7.61 -9.02
C ASP A 53 8.10 -8.33 -8.46
N LEU A 54 7.03 -8.37 -9.28
CA LEU A 54 5.67 -8.75 -8.86
C LEU A 54 5.52 -10.27 -8.69
N ARG A 55 6.17 -10.83 -7.67
CA ARG A 55 6.02 -12.22 -7.21
C ARG A 55 6.27 -12.30 -5.69
N PRO A 56 5.76 -13.31 -4.98
CA PRO A 56 6.17 -13.57 -3.61
C PRO A 56 7.70 -13.65 -3.46
N GLY A 57 8.26 -12.95 -2.48
CA GLY A 57 9.69 -12.79 -2.28
C GLY A 57 10.35 -11.73 -3.17
N GLY A 58 9.59 -11.11 -4.08
CA GLY A 58 10.06 -10.06 -4.97
C GLY A 58 10.09 -8.68 -4.31
N LEU A 59 10.82 -7.76 -4.93
CA LEU A 59 11.02 -6.38 -4.47
C LEU A 59 9.78 -5.52 -4.72
N PHE A 60 9.42 -4.73 -3.72
CA PHE A 60 8.64 -3.50 -3.88
C PHE A 60 9.45 -2.33 -3.35
N ARG A 61 10.01 -1.51 -4.25
CA ARG A 61 10.84 -0.35 -3.91
C ARG A 61 10.13 0.95 -4.22
N THR A 62 10.15 1.88 -3.29
CA THR A 62 9.67 3.24 -3.53
C THR A 62 10.65 4.27 -2.97
N ARG A 63 11.06 5.21 -3.83
CA ARG A 63 11.91 6.34 -3.45
C ARG A 63 11.09 7.61 -3.36
N MET A 64 10.63 7.93 -2.16
CA MET A 64 9.80 9.07 -1.82
C MET A 64 10.66 10.31 -1.53
N GLN A 65 10.20 11.49 -1.95
CA GLN A 65 10.90 12.75 -1.75
C GLN A 65 9.93 13.84 -1.27
N SER A 66 10.39 14.66 -0.31
CA SER A 66 9.66 15.83 0.17
C SER A 66 9.59 16.95 -0.90
N PRO A 67 8.62 17.86 -0.80
CA PRO A 67 8.45 18.94 -1.79
C PRO A 67 9.68 19.84 -1.98
N ASP A 68 10.45 20.05 -0.91
CA ASP A 68 11.68 20.85 -0.92
C ASP A 68 12.94 20.04 -1.31
N GLY A 69 12.77 18.74 -1.59
CA GLY A 69 13.83 17.82 -1.98
C GLY A 69 14.76 17.38 -0.86
N ARG A 70 14.59 17.87 0.38
CA ARG A 70 15.54 17.65 1.48
C ARG A 70 15.39 16.29 2.16
N GLN A 71 14.18 15.76 2.23
CA GLN A 71 13.91 14.45 2.79
C GLN A 71 13.72 13.46 1.65
N VAL A 72 14.50 12.38 1.70
CA VAL A 72 14.38 11.26 0.76
C VAL A 72 14.28 9.99 1.59
N ASN A 73 13.23 9.23 1.37
CA ASN A 73 13.05 7.91 1.95
C ASN A 73 13.08 6.87 0.83
N ASP A 74 14.01 5.92 0.91
CA ASP A 74 14.17 4.84 -0.05
C ASP A 74 13.80 3.51 0.61
N ARG A 75 12.52 3.12 0.48
CA ARG A 75 11.98 1.93 1.15
C ARG A 75 12.11 0.72 0.25
N HIS A 76 12.71 -0.34 0.79
CA HIS A 76 12.80 -1.64 0.15
C HIS A 76 11.90 -2.62 0.92
N CYS A 77 10.83 -3.07 0.27
CA CYS A 77 9.86 -4.01 0.82
C CYS A 77 9.91 -5.34 0.07
N CYS A 78 9.30 -6.36 0.66
CA CYS A 78 9.12 -7.69 0.07
C CYS A 78 7.64 -7.97 -0.16
N TYR A 79 7.27 -8.41 -1.36
CA TYR A 79 5.96 -9.00 -1.58
C TYR A 79 5.85 -10.36 -0.87
N LEU A 80 4.70 -10.60 -0.25
CA LEU A 80 4.38 -11.86 0.44
C LEU A 80 3.33 -12.65 -0.33
N GLU A 81 2.34 -11.96 -0.90
CA GLU A 81 1.25 -12.62 -1.61
C GLU A 81 0.69 -11.75 -2.72
N ILE A 82 0.33 -12.40 -3.84
CA ILE A 82 -0.14 -11.75 -5.06
C ILE A 82 -1.26 -12.60 -5.64
N VAL A 83 -2.50 -12.12 -5.50
CA VAL A 83 -3.68 -12.69 -6.15
C VAL A 83 -4.19 -11.66 -7.16
N PRO A 84 -3.98 -11.90 -8.47
CA PRO A 84 -4.32 -10.93 -9.51
C PRO A 84 -5.74 -10.34 -9.37
N ASN A 85 -5.83 -9.01 -9.40
CA ASN A 85 -7.06 -8.23 -9.28
C ASN A 85 -7.85 -8.40 -7.97
N GLU A 86 -7.28 -9.04 -6.96
CA GLU A 86 -8.00 -9.34 -5.72
C GLU A 86 -7.21 -8.98 -4.47
N ARG A 87 -5.90 -9.27 -4.45
CA ARG A 87 -5.12 -9.12 -3.23
C ARG A 87 -3.63 -8.91 -3.47
N LEU A 88 -3.06 -7.96 -2.73
CA LEU A 88 -1.63 -7.69 -2.72
C LEU A 88 -1.16 -7.57 -1.27
N VAL A 89 -0.13 -8.33 -0.90
CA VAL A 89 0.46 -8.29 0.44
C VAL A 89 1.95 -8.01 0.31
N TRP A 90 2.43 -7.02 1.06
CA TRP A 90 3.86 -6.67 1.14
C TRP A 90 4.22 -6.23 2.55
N THR A 91 5.52 -6.26 2.87
CA THR A 91 6.01 -5.83 4.18
C THR A 91 7.39 -5.18 4.06
N ASP A 92 7.70 -4.26 4.97
CA ASP A 92 9.04 -3.75 5.17
C ASP A 92 9.82 -4.53 6.25
N ALA A 93 9.19 -5.52 6.91
CA ALA A 93 9.86 -6.44 7.82
C ALA A 93 10.84 -7.38 7.11
N LEU A 94 10.66 -7.54 5.78
CA LEU A 94 11.48 -8.37 4.92
C LEU A 94 11.95 -7.56 3.71
N LEU A 95 13.18 -7.82 3.30
CA LEU A 95 13.80 -7.46 2.02
C LEU A 95 13.57 -8.59 0.99
N PRO A 96 13.86 -8.35 -0.30
CA PRO A 96 13.74 -9.37 -1.35
C PRO A 96 14.43 -10.69 -0.99
N GLY A 97 13.82 -11.81 -1.39
CA GLY A 97 14.27 -13.14 -1.01
C GLY A 97 13.98 -13.50 0.45
N TYR A 98 12.98 -12.84 1.06
CA TYR A 98 12.54 -13.05 2.44
C TYR A 98 13.65 -12.84 3.48
N ARG A 99 14.56 -11.90 3.22
CA ARG A 99 15.64 -11.57 4.15
C ARG A 99 15.12 -10.63 5.23
N PRO A 100 15.36 -10.87 6.53
CA PRO A 100 14.96 -9.93 7.57
C PRO A 100 15.54 -8.53 7.31
N SER A 101 14.71 -7.48 7.41
CA SER A 101 15.15 -6.09 7.22
C SER A 101 15.82 -5.50 8.48
N GLY A 102 15.49 -6.02 9.67
CA GLY A 102 15.94 -5.52 10.96
C GLY A 102 15.06 -4.40 11.55
N GLU A 103 14.34 -3.67 10.70
CA GLU A 103 13.43 -2.59 11.11
C GLU A 103 12.09 -2.76 10.39
N ALA A 104 11.13 -3.37 11.10
CA ALA A 104 9.77 -3.56 10.61
C ALA A 104 8.85 -2.44 11.11
N PHE A 105 8.12 -1.82 10.19
CA PHE A 105 7.02 -0.93 10.54
C PHE A 105 5.67 -1.60 10.31
N ILE A 106 5.45 -2.16 9.11
CA ILE A 106 4.14 -2.74 8.74
C ILE A 106 4.25 -3.98 7.83
N THR A 107 3.25 -4.86 7.94
CA THR A 107 2.78 -5.66 6.81
C THR A 107 1.49 -5.03 6.28
N ALA A 108 1.46 -4.67 5.01
CA ALA A 108 0.29 -4.10 4.35
C ALA A 108 -0.47 -5.19 3.57
N VAL A 109 -1.79 -5.22 3.74
CA VAL A 109 -2.72 -6.08 3.02
C VAL A 109 -3.70 -5.21 2.26
N ILE A 110 -3.67 -5.30 0.94
CA ILE A 110 -4.61 -4.62 0.04
C ILE A 110 -5.58 -5.65 -0.51
N ALA A 111 -6.88 -5.42 -0.33
CA ALA A 111 -7.95 -6.23 -0.91
C ALA A 111 -8.81 -5.39 -1.87
N LEU A 112 -9.11 -5.98 -3.03
CA LEU A 112 -9.93 -5.40 -4.09
C LEU A 112 -11.15 -6.30 -4.31
N MET A 113 -12.29 -5.89 -3.77
CA MET A 113 -13.53 -6.66 -3.86
C MET A 113 -14.51 -5.97 -4.80
N PRO A 114 -15.12 -6.68 -5.77
CA PRO A 114 -16.16 -6.11 -6.61
C PRO A 114 -17.32 -5.55 -5.79
N GLU A 115 -17.77 -4.33 -6.10
CA GLU A 115 -18.94 -3.72 -5.48
C GLU A 115 -19.71 -2.89 -6.52
N GLY A 116 -20.84 -3.41 -7.00
CA GLY A 116 -21.59 -2.77 -8.08
C GLY A 116 -20.73 -2.59 -9.34
N LYS A 117 -20.56 -1.33 -9.77
CA LYS A 117 -19.70 -0.97 -10.92
C LYS A 117 -18.26 -0.60 -10.52
N GLY A 118 -18.00 -0.45 -9.22
CA GLY A 118 -16.71 -0.06 -8.68
C GLY A 118 -16.09 -1.18 -7.85
N THR A 119 -15.21 -0.77 -6.93
CA THR A 119 -14.43 -1.68 -6.10
C THR A 119 -14.45 -1.22 -4.65
N ARG A 120 -14.78 -2.14 -3.74
CA ARG A 120 -14.45 -1.97 -2.33
C ARG A 120 -12.98 -2.25 -2.12
N TYR A 121 -12.26 -1.18 -1.81
CA TYR A 121 -10.85 -1.16 -1.49
C TYR A 121 -10.68 -1.21 0.02
N THR A 122 -9.97 -2.22 0.50
CA THR A 122 -9.61 -2.34 1.92
C THR A 122 -8.09 -2.40 2.03
N ALA A 123 -7.52 -1.50 2.83
CA ALA A 123 -6.11 -1.51 3.18
C ALA A 123 -5.96 -1.72 4.68
N THR A 124 -5.23 -2.77 5.07
CA THR A 124 -4.87 -3.03 6.46
C THR A 124 -3.37 -2.93 6.64
N ALA A 125 -2.93 -2.11 7.60
CA ALA A 125 -1.57 -2.08 8.09
C ALA A 125 -1.50 -2.89 9.41
N ILE A 126 -0.73 -3.98 9.39
CA ILE A 126 -0.51 -4.89 10.53
C ILE A 126 0.80 -4.48 11.21
N HIS A 127 0.77 -4.30 12.53
CA HIS A 127 1.91 -3.89 13.34
C HIS A 127 2.33 -4.98 14.32
N ARG A 128 3.58 -4.87 14.78
CA ARG A 128 4.17 -5.85 15.71
C ARG A 128 3.60 -5.78 17.14
N ASP A 129 3.17 -4.59 17.57
CA ASP A 129 2.70 -4.30 18.93
C ASP A 129 1.73 -3.10 18.94
N GLU A 130 0.98 -2.92 20.04
CA GLU A 130 -0.01 -1.84 20.21
C GLU A 130 0.67 -0.46 20.10
N ALA A 131 1.88 -0.30 20.66
CA ALA A 131 2.60 0.98 20.64
C ALA A 131 2.98 1.45 19.23
N THR A 132 3.40 0.54 18.35
CA THR A 132 3.72 0.87 16.95
C THR A 132 2.47 1.21 16.16
N ARG A 133 1.38 0.48 16.42
CA ARG A 133 0.07 0.75 15.83
C ARG A 133 -0.43 2.13 16.23
N ASP A 134 -0.38 2.48 17.52
CA ASP A 134 -0.83 3.77 18.04
C ASP A 134 0.02 4.92 17.48
N SER A 135 1.35 4.74 17.44
CA SER A 135 2.25 5.72 16.81
C SER A 135 1.92 5.94 15.33
N HIS A 136 1.58 4.89 14.57
CA HIS A 136 1.18 5.02 13.17
C HIS A 136 -0.16 5.74 13.00
N GLU A 137 -1.12 5.49 13.89
CA GLU A 137 -2.39 6.21 13.93
C GLU A 137 -2.17 7.71 14.21
N GLU A 138 -1.37 8.04 15.22
CA GLU A 138 -1.02 9.43 15.59
C GLU A 138 -0.25 10.17 14.48
N MET A 139 0.59 9.46 13.72
CA MET A 139 1.25 9.99 12.53
C MET A 139 0.28 10.26 11.35
N GLY A 140 -1.00 9.91 11.51
CA GLY A 140 -2.06 10.23 10.55
C GLY A 140 -2.32 9.13 9.52
N PHE A 141 -2.25 7.85 9.90
CA PHE A 141 -2.56 6.72 8.99
C PHE A 141 -3.86 6.96 8.19
N PHE A 142 -4.96 7.34 8.84
CA PHE A 142 -6.24 7.49 8.15
C PHE A 142 -6.27 8.67 7.18
N ASP A 143 -5.62 9.78 7.52
CA ASP A 143 -5.54 10.96 6.64
C ASP A 143 -4.59 10.69 5.47
N GLY A 144 -3.41 10.14 5.73
CA GLY A 144 -2.41 9.80 4.72
C GLY A 144 -2.91 8.71 3.77
N TRP A 145 -3.40 7.59 4.31
CA TRP A 145 -3.89 6.46 3.51
C TRP A 145 -5.20 6.79 2.81
N GLY A 146 -6.08 7.58 3.45
CA GLY A 146 -7.28 8.13 2.83
C GLY A 146 -6.95 8.99 1.61
N THR A 147 -6.02 9.93 1.77
CA THR A 147 -5.56 10.80 0.68
C THR A 147 -5.04 10.00 -0.51
N VAL A 148 -4.19 9.00 -0.29
CA VAL A 148 -3.66 8.20 -1.41
C VAL A 148 -4.73 7.28 -2.02
N ALA A 149 -5.73 6.83 -1.26
CA ALA A 149 -6.86 6.07 -1.80
C ALA A 149 -7.73 6.94 -2.74
N ASP A 150 -7.97 8.21 -2.37
CA ASP A 150 -8.67 9.16 -3.23
C ASP A 150 -7.84 9.47 -4.49
N GLN A 151 -6.53 9.70 -4.33
CA GLN A 151 -5.61 9.90 -5.47
C GLN A 151 -5.56 8.68 -6.40
N LEU A 152 -5.60 7.47 -5.85
CA LEU A 152 -5.67 6.22 -6.62
C LEU A 152 -6.95 6.16 -7.45
N ALA A 153 -8.10 6.45 -6.85
CA ALA A 153 -9.39 6.43 -7.55
C ALA A 153 -9.43 7.43 -8.71
N GLU A 154 -8.94 8.65 -8.49
CA GLU A 154 -8.86 9.65 -9.56
C GLU A 154 -7.85 9.27 -10.65
N TYR A 155 -6.68 8.75 -10.26
CA TYR A 155 -5.66 8.34 -11.22
C TYR A 155 -6.12 7.15 -12.08
N ALA A 156 -6.85 6.19 -11.49
CA ALA A 156 -7.36 5.02 -12.20
C ALA A 156 -8.27 5.38 -13.38
N LYS A 157 -8.95 6.53 -13.35
CA LYS A 157 -9.78 7.04 -14.46
C LYS A 157 -8.96 7.48 -15.68
N THR A 158 -7.65 7.58 -15.54
CA THR A 158 -6.74 8.10 -16.58
C THR A 158 -5.97 7.03 -17.35
N ILE A 159 -6.10 5.75 -16.98
CA ILE A 159 -5.28 4.63 -17.49
C ILE A 159 -6.05 3.46 -18.08
#